data_AF-A0A964V4Y9-F1
#
_entry.id   AF-A0A964V4Y9-F1
#
_cell.length_a   1.000
_cell.length_b   1.000
_cell.length_c   1.000
_cell.angle_alpha   90.00
_cell.angle_beta   90.00
_cell.angle_gamma   90.00
#
_symmetry.space_group_name_H-M   'P 1'
#
loop_
_entity.id
_entity.type
_entity.pdbx_description
1 polymer ?
#
loop_
_entity_poly.entity_id
_entity_poly.type
_entity_poly.pdbx_seq_one_letter_code
_entity_poly.pdbx_strand_id
1 'polypeptide(L)'
;MDAAVLGRAAVTIAVLLGSLGYVTWRQSRALETLSEWDDLRRSTAVARAQVVEIEREIQVLTSRARVVPEARAQLGMHTPDATELVILAAEPAQ
;
A
#
# COMPACT_ATOMS: atom_id res chain seq x y z
N MET A 1 23.16 -60.51 3.50
CA MET A 1 21.82 -59.93 3.78
C MET A 1 20.84 -60.60 2.84
N ASP A 2 19.75 -61.15 3.35
CA ASP A 2 18.71 -61.74 2.49
C ASP A 2 18.13 -60.70 1.55
N ALA A 3 17.89 -61.09 0.29
CA ALA A 3 17.32 -60.23 -0.75
C ALA A 3 15.98 -59.61 -0.34
N ALA A 4 15.20 -60.33 0.48
CA ALA A 4 13.94 -59.83 1.04
C ALA A 4 14.13 -58.67 2.04
N VAL A 5 15.21 -58.67 2.81
CA VAL A 5 15.54 -57.59 3.77
C VAL A 5 16.02 -56.35 3.01
N LEU A 6 16.85 -56.54 1.98
CA LEU A 6 17.28 -55.44 1.10
C LEU A 6 16.10 -54.81 0.35
N GLY A 7 15.18 -55.62 -0.19
CA GLY A 7 13.99 -55.12 -0.87
C GLY A 7 13.07 -54.30 0.06
N ARG A 8 12.83 -54.80 1.28
CA ARG A 8 12.04 -54.06 2.29
C ARG A 8 12.70 -52.74 2.67
N ALA A 9 14.02 -52.73 2.92
CA ALA A 9 14.76 -51.52 3.24
C ALA A 9 14.69 -50.49 2.10
N ALA A 10 14.84 -50.93 0.85
CA ALA A 10 14.74 -50.05 -0.32
C ALA A 10 13.35 -49.40 -0.43
N VAL A 11 12.27 -50.15 -0.19
CA VAL A 11 10.90 -49.61 -0.19
C VAL A 11 10.72 -48.60 0.94
N THR A 12 11.19 -48.90 2.16
CA THR A 12 11.10 -47.96 3.29
C THR A 12 11.82 -46.65 2.97
N ILE A 13 13.03 -46.73 2.41
CA ILE A 13 13.80 -45.55 2.01
C ILE A 13 13.05 -44.76 0.92
N ALA A 14 12.52 -45.45 -0.10
CA ALA A 14 11.76 -44.80 -1.17
C ALA A 14 10.52 -44.05 -0.64
N VAL A 15 9.79 -44.64 0.32
CA VAL A 15 8.65 -44.00 0.97
C VAL A 15 9.08 -42.78 1.78
N LEU A 16 10.17 -42.88 2.55
CA LEU A 16 10.68 -41.77 3.34
C LEU A 16 11.12 -40.60 2.46
N LEU A 17 11.86 -40.89 1.38
CA LEU A 17 12.31 -39.88 0.42
C LEU A 17 11.14 -39.25 -0.34
N GLY A 18 10.15 -40.06 -0.75
CA GLY A 18 8.93 -39.55 -1.38
C GLY A 18 8.13 -38.64 -0.46
N SER A 19 7.96 -39.02 0.80
CA SER A 19 7.29 -38.20 1.82
C SER A 19 8.03 -36.89 2.06
N LEU A 20 9.35 -36.93 2.23
CA LEU A 20 10.17 -35.74 2.44
C LEU A 20 10.11 -34.81 1.21
N GLY A 21 10.26 -35.35 0.00
CA GLY A 21 10.17 -34.56 -1.24
C GLY A 21 8.81 -33.89 -1.39
N TYR A 22 7.72 -34.60 -1.08
CA TYR A 22 6.38 -34.04 -1.12
C TYR A 22 6.18 -32.90 -0.12
N VAL A 23 6.64 -33.07 1.13
CA VAL A 23 6.55 -32.01 2.16
C VAL A 23 7.37 -30.80 1.76
N THR A 24 8.61 -30.99 1.32
CA THR A 24 9.49 -29.90 0.88
C THR A 24 8.89 -29.13 -0.31
N TRP A 25 8.30 -29.84 -1.28
CA TRP A 25 7.62 -29.20 -2.41
C TRP A 25 6.41 -28.38 -1.94
N ARG A 26 5.58 -28.93 -1.06
CA ARG A 26 4.43 -28.21 -0.49
C ARG A 26 4.86 -27.00 0.34
N GLN A 27 5.92 -27.11 1.14
CA GLN A 27 6.47 -26.03 1.94
C GLN A 27 7.04 -24.92 1.06
N SER A 28 7.77 -25.28 0.01
CA SER A 28 8.32 -24.32 -0.96
C SER A 28 7.20 -23.49 -1.60
N ARG A 29 6.12 -24.14 -2.05
CA ARG A 29 4.94 -23.45 -2.60
C ARG A 29 4.25 -22.54 -1.60
N ALA A 30 4.16 -22.95 -0.33
CA ALA A 30 3.58 -22.11 0.71
C ALA A 30 4.43 -20.86 1.00
N LEU A 31 5.77 -21.01 1.00
CA LEU A 31 6.70 -19.89 1.18
C LEU A 31 6.63 -18.90 0.02
N GLU A 32 6.51 -19.38 -1.21
CA GLU A 32 6.37 -18.55 -2.40
C GLU A 32 5.10 -17.67 -2.34
N THR A 33 3.95 -18.27 -2.00
CA THR A 33 2.71 -17.51 -1.80
C THR A 33 2.81 -16.49 -0.65
N LEU A 34 3.51 -16.84 0.43
CA LEU A 34 3.76 -15.89 1.53
C LEU A 34 4.64 -14.72 1.10
N SER A 35 5.67 -14.96 0.27
CA SER A 35 6.52 -13.88 -0.26
C SER A 35 5.74 -12.95 -1.19
N GLU A 36 4.91 -13.49 -2.08
CA GLU A 36 4.06 -12.68 -2.96
C GLU A 36 3.10 -11.79 -2.15
N TRP A 37 2.56 -12.33 -1.05
CA TRP A 37 1.70 -11.56 -0.15
C TRP A 37 2.45 -10.48 0.62
N ASP A 38 3.68 -10.76 1.10
CA ASP A 38 4.48 -9.74 1.79
C ASP A 38 4.87 -8.59 0.85
N ASP A 39 5.23 -8.91 -0.40
CA ASP A 39 5.56 -7.92 -1.43
C ASP A 39 4.35 -7.04 -1.76
N LEU A 40 3.16 -7.64 -1.94
CA LEU A 40 1.92 -6.89 -2.16
C LEU A 40 1.52 -6.04 -0.95
N ARG A 41 1.73 -6.56 0.27
CA ARG A 41 1.47 -5.81 1.49
C ARG A 41 2.40 -4.61 1.61
N ARG A 42 3.67 -4.77 1.26
CA ARG A 42 4.67 -3.70 1.26
C ARG A 42 4.34 -2.62 0.24
N SER A 43 3.98 -2.99 -0.98
CA SER A 43 3.58 -2.03 -2.02
C SER A 43 2.33 -1.24 -1.60
N THR A 44 1.35 -1.92 -1.00
CA THR A 44 0.14 -1.27 -0.46
C THR A 44 0.46 -0.30 0.68
N ALA A 45 1.39 -0.66 1.56
CA ALA A 45 1.81 0.22 2.67
C ALA A 45 2.47 1.50 2.13
N VAL A 46 3.35 1.38 1.12
CA VAL A 46 3.98 2.53 0.47
C VAL A 46 2.94 3.42 -0.22
N ALA A 47 2.01 2.83 -0.98
CA ALA A 47 0.95 3.60 -1.65
C ALA A 47 0.07 4.36 -0.64
N ARG A 48 -0.30 3.74 0.49
CA ARG A 48 -1.06 4.41 1.56
C ARG A 48 -0.28 5.56 2.18
N ALA A 49 1.03 5.41 2.39
CA ALA A 49 1.86 6.50 2.90
C ALA A 49 1.88 7.70 1.92
N GLN A 50 1.93 7.44 0.61
CA GLN A 50 1.86 8.50 -0.40
C GLN A 50 0.51 9.23 -0.38
N VAL A 51 -0.60 8.51 -0.22
CA VAL A 51 -1.92 9.13 -0.10
C VAL A 51 -1.97 10.09 1.10
N VAL A 52 -1.46 9.67 2.26
CA VAL A 52 -1.41 10.52 3.46
C VAL A 52 -0.58 11.79 3.23
N GLU A 53 0.57 11.67 2.55
CA GLU A 53 1.39 12.84 2.25
C GLU A 53 0.68 13.81 1.29
N ILE A 54 0.03 13.29 0.25
CA ILE A 54 -0.74 14.11 -0.70
C ILE A 54 -1.90 14.82 0.01
N GLU A 55 -2.64 14.11 0.87
CA GLU A 55 -3.72 14.72 1.66
C GLU A 55 -3.20 15.84 2.57
N ARG A 56 -2.03 15.63 3.19
CA ARG A 56 -1.36 16.64 4.00
C ARG A 56 -0.95 17.86 3.17
N GLU A 57 -0.39 17.65 1.99
CA GLU A 57 -0.03 18.74 1.08
C GLU A 57 -1.26 19.54 0.64
N ILE A 58 -2.34 18.86 0.25
CA ILE A 58 -3.62 19.49 -0.08
C ILE A 58 -4.09 20.34 1.09
N GLN A 59 -4.09 19.80 2.31
CA GLN A 59 -4.52 20.55 3.49
C GLN A 59 -3.70 21.83 3.70
N VAL A 60 -2.38 21.76 3.52
CA VAL A 60 -1.49 22.92 3.65
C VAL A 60 -1.78 23.95 2.53
N LEU A 61 -1.93 23.50 1.29
CA LEU A 61 -2.15 24.35 0.13
C LEU A 61 -3.53 25.02 0.16
N THR A 62 -4.56 24.30 0.60
CA THR A 62 -5.92 24.84 0.76
C THR A 62 -6.07 25.70 2.02
N SER A 63 -5.09 25.69 2.93
CA SER A 63 -5.17 26.47 4.16
C SER A 63 -5.26 27.98 3.86
N ARG A 64 -6.09 28.70 4.61
CA ARG A 64 -6.20 30.17 4.49
C ARG A 64 -4.86 30.87 4.68
N ALA A 65 -3.99 30.32 5.53
CA ALA A 65 -2.64 30.82 5.76
C ALA A 65 -1.78 30.79 4.48
N ARG A 66 -2.04 29.85 3.55
CA ARG A 66 -1.38 29.81 2.24
C ARG A 66 -2.15 30.59 1.17
N VAL A 67 -3.46 30.37 1.07
CA VAL A 67 -4.31 30.93 0.01
C VAL A 67 -4.40 32.45 0.09
N VAL A 68 -4.58 33.04 1.28
CA VAL A 68 -4.80 34.49 1.41
C VAL A 68 -3.57 35.30 0.99
N PRO A 69 -2.33 34.97 1.42
CA PRO A 69 -1.14 35.66 0.93
C PRO A 69 -0.93 35.53 -0.57
N GLU A 70 -1.14 34.34 -1.15
CA GLU A 70 -1.00 34.16 -2.60
C GLU A 70 -2.06 34.94 -3.39
N ALA A 71 -3.32 34.91 -2.96
CA ALA A 71 -4.39 35.69 -3.57
C ALA A 71 -4.09 37.20 -3.49
N ARG A 72 -3.52 37.68 -2.38
CA ARG A 72 -3.06 39.07 -2.28
C ARG A 72 -1.92 39.38 -3.25
N ALA A 73 -0.91 38.52 -3.29
CA ALA A 73 0.29 38.76 -4.10
C ALA A 73 0.03 38.65 -5.61
N GLN A 74 -0.78 37.68 -6.04
CA GLN A 74 -1.00 37.38 -7.45
C GLN A 74 -2.24 38.06 -8.03
N LEU A 75 -3.31 38.19 -7.23
CA LEU A 75 -4.60 38.73 -7.69
C LEU A 75 -4.91 40.12 -7.12
N GLY A 76 -4.00 40.68 -6.31
CA GLY A 76 -4.21 41.97 -5.66
C GLY A 76 -5.35 41.96 -4.65
N MET A 77 -5.79 40.78 -4.21
CA MET A 77 -6.95 40.64 -3.33
C MET A 77 -6.63 41.05 -1.88
N HIS A 78 -7.60 41.64 -1.18
CA HIS A 78 -7.49 41.95 0.24
C HIS A 78 -8.71 41.44 1.00
N THR A 79 -8.56 41.39 2.33
CA THR A 79 -9.71 41.15 3.21
C THR A 79 -10.45 42.48 3.36
N PRO A 80 -11.74 42.53 3.00
CA PRO A 80 -12.49 43.78 3.05
C PRO A 80 -12.60 44.30 4.48
N ASP A 81 -12.49 45.62 4.62
CA ASP A 81 -12.61 46.31 5.90
C ASP A 81 -14.09 46.49 6.30
N ALA A 82 -14.34 46.85 7.57
CA ALA A 82 -15.71 46.98 8.08
C ALA A 82 -16.56 48.06 7.36
N THR A 83 -15.91 48.94 6.58
CA THR A 83 -16.54 50.00 5.79
C THR A 83 -16.78 49.62 4.33
N GLU A 84 -16.32 48.45 3.89
CA GLU A 84 -16.46 47.99 2.50
C GLU A 84 -17.66 47.05 2.34
N LEU A 85 -18.48 47.29 1.32
CA LEU A 85 -19.61 46.42 0.97
C LEU A 85 -19.26 45.58 -0.26
N VAL A 86 -18.98 44.29 -0.05
CA VAL A 86 -18.65 43.33 -1.11
C VAL A 86 -19.89 42.50 -1.47
N ILE A 87 -20.32 42.59 -2.72
CA ILE A 87 -21.45 41.80 -3.25
C ILE A 87 -20.87 40.55 -3.93
N LEU A 88 -21.14 39.37 -3.36
CA LEU A 88 -20.79 38.09 -3.96
C LEU A 88 -21.99 37.61 -4.80
N ALA A 89 -21.76 37.35 -6.08
CA ALA A 89 -22.75 36.69 -6.93
C ALA A 89 -22.82 35.20 -6.53
N ALA A 90 -23.99 34.74 -6.06
CA ALA A 90 -24.19 33.33 -5.82
C ALA A 90 -24.33 32.61 -7.16
N GLU A 91 -23.44 31.66 -7.47
CA GLU A 91 -23.69 30.70 -8.54
C GLU A 91 -24.84 29.75 -8.10
N PRO A 92 -25.77 29.40 -9.01
CA PRO A 92 -26.78 28.40 -8.71
C PRO A 92 -26.11 27.05 -8.43
N ALA A 93 -26.47 26.43 -7.31
CA ALA A 93 -26.02 25.07 -6.98
C ALA A 93 -26.44 24.11 -8.10
N GLN A 94 -25.45 23.45 -8.72
CA GLN A 94 -25.66 22.38 -9.70
C GLN A 94 -25.98 21.06 -8.99
#